data_AF-A0A2H0T9M9-F1
#
_entry.id   AF-A0A2H0T9M9-F1
#
_cell.length_a   1.000
_cell.length_b   1.000
_cell.length_c   1.000
_cell.angle_alpha   90.00
_cell.angle_beta   90.00
_cell.angle_gamma   90.00
#
_symmetry.space_group_name_H-M   'P 1'
#
loop_
_entity.id
_entity.type
_entity.pdbx_description
1 polymer ?
#
loop_
_entity_poly.entity_id
_entity_poly.type
_entity_poly.pdbx_seq_one_letter_code
_entity_poly.pdbx_strand_id
1 'polypeptide(L)'
;MVVFFTYVDGLIIAWNLGYYFNMGQAILPATGALFIFIGTILKHIKRNWFLGIRTPWTLTSDEVWEKTHKMGSRLFVASGILAIFSAYFEGYSMFFVLFPILFSVLYLFLYSYLVYKK
;
A
#
# COMPACT_ATOMS: atom_id res chain seq x y z
N MET A 1 0.54 8.88 10.19
CA MET A 1 -0.92 8.88 10.39
C MET A 1 -1.46 10.28 10.63
N VAL A 2 -1.00 11.04 11.62
CA VAL A 2 -1.44 12.44 11.85
C VAL A 2 -1.29 13.29 10.57
N VAL A 3 -0.11 13.28 9.94
CA VAL A 3 0.16 14.02 8.69
C VAL A 3 -0.82 13.68 7.56
N PHE A 4 -1.23 12.40 7.46
CA PHE A 4 -2.17 11.96 6.43
C PHE A 4 -3.56 12.55 6.66
N PHE A 5 -4.06 12.45 7.90
CA PHE A 5 -5.37 13.01 8.26
C PHE A 5 -5.38 14.53 8.11
N THR A 6 -4.35 15.23 8.61
CA THR A 6 -4.24 16.68 8.45
C THR A 6 -4.25 17.11 6.98
N TYR A 7 -3.62 16.34 6.09
CA TYR A 7 -3.65 16.63 4.66
C TYR A 7 -5.05 16.44 4.06
N VAL A 8 -5.73 15.33 4.37
CA VAL A 8 -7.09 15.06 3.88
C VAL A 8 -8.08 16.11 4.39
N ASP A 9 -8.00 16.46 5.67
CA ASP A 9 -8.86 17.50 6.27
C ASP A 9 -8.60 18.87 5.63
N GLY A 10 -7.33 19.19 5.33
CA GLY A 10 -6.97 20.41 4.59
C GLY A 10 -7.58 20.47 3.18
N LEU A 11 -7.59 19.35 2.46
CA LEU A 11 -8.26 19.26 1.15
C LEU A 11 -9.77 19.46 1.26
N ILE A 12 -10.40 18.89 2.28
CA ILE A 12 -11.84 19.06 2.55
C ILE A 12 -12.17 20.53 2.84
N ILE A 13 -11.37 21.20 3.66
CA ILE A 13 -11.54 22.63 3.94
C ILE A 13 -11.39 23.47 2.68
N ALA A 14 -10.36 23.20 1.85
CA ALA A 14 -10.15 23.90 0.58
C ALA A 14 -11.32 23.73 -0.39
N TRP A 15 -11.86 22.51 -0.49
CA TRP A 15 -13.04 22.24 -1.30
C TRP A 15 -14.28 23.01 -0.81
N ASN A 16 -14.51 23.05 0.50
CA ASN A 16 -15.61 23.82 1.10
C ASN A 16 -15.46 25.34 0.95
N LEU A 17 -14.22 25.83 0.83
CA LEU A 17 -13.92 27.25 0.55
C LEU A 17 -14.18 27.64 -0.91
N GLY A 18 -14.61 26.71 -1.76
CA GLY A 18 -14.96 26.97 -3.17
C GLY A 18 -13.82 26.70 -4.16
N TYR A 19 -12.70 26.13 -3.73
CA TYR A 19 -11.67 25.62 -4.63
C TYR A 19 -12.08 24.24 -5.16
N TYR A 20 -12.76 24.21 -6.30
CA TYR A 20 -13.16 22.96 -6.93
C TYR A 20 -12.00 22.37 -7.75
N PHE A 21 -11.34 21.35 -7.22
CA PHE A 21 -10.33 20.52 -7.89
C PHE A 21 -10.71 19.03 -7.84
N ASN A 22 -10.12 18.18 -8.68
CA ASN A 22 -10.43 16.75 -8.62
C ASN A 22 -9.97 16.14 -7.27
N MET A 23 -10.90 16.00 -6.33
CA MET A 23 -10.65 15.46 -4.99
C MET A 23 -10.07 14.04 -5.06
N GLY A 24 -10.51 13.25 -6.03
CA GLY A 24 -10.01 11.90 -6.27
C GLY A 24 -8.51 11.89 -6.56
N GLN A 25 -8.01 12.83 -7.38
CA GLN A 25 -6.59 12.95 -7.69
C GLN A 25 -5.77 13.54 -6.54
N ALA A 26 -6.31 14.53 -5.84
CA ALA A 26 -5.63 15.18 -4.72
C ALA A 26 -5.35 14.23 -3.55
N ILE A 27 -6.17 13.20 -3.35
CA ILE A 27 -5.97 12.19 -2.30
C ILE A 27 -4.85 11.18 -2.64
N LEU A 28 -4.50 11.02 -3.93
CA LEU A 28 -3.57 9.98 -4.38
C LEU A 28 -2.14 10.14 -3.87
N PRO A 29 -1.53 11.34 -3.86
CA PRO A 29 -0.20 11.53 -3.30
C PRO A 29 -0.11 11.09 -1.83
N ALA A 30 -1.11 11.44 -1.02
CA ALA A 30 -1.16 11.05 0.39
C ALA A 30 -1.34 9.53 0.56
N THR A 31 -2.17 8.92 -0.28
CA THR A 31 -2.40 7.48 -0.29
C THR A 31 -1.15 6.70 -0.72
N GLY A 32 -0.48 7.14 -1.79
CA GLY A 32 0.76 6.53 -2.26
C GLY A 32 1.90 6.64 -1.26
N ALA A 33 2.05 7.80 -0.60
CA ALA A 33 2.99 7.98 0.50
C ALA A 33 2.72 7.00 1.67
N LEU A 34 1.45 6.78 2.01
CA LEU A 34 1.04 5.82 3.03
C LEU A 34 1.41 4.38 2.64
N PHE A 35 1.21 3.98 1.39
CA PHE A 35 1.64 2.66 0.90
C PHE A 35 3.15 2.47 0.93
N ILE A 36 3.93 3.47 0.54
CA ILE A 36 5.40 3.45 0.61
C ILE A 36 5.85 3.29 2.06
N PHE A 37 5.21 4.02 2.99
CA PHE A 37 5.51 3.93 4.42
C PHE A 37 5.22 2.53 4.96
N ILE A 38 4.04 1.96 4.67
CA ILE A 38 3.69 0.58 5.05
C ILE A 38 4.68 -0.42 4.46
N GLY A 39 5.01 -0.31 3.17
CA GLY A 39 5.95 -1.19 2.50
C GLY A 39 7.34 -1.16 3.16
N THR A 40 7.83 0.02 3.53
CA THR A 40 9.13 0.17 4.22
C THR A 40 9.12 -0.50 5.60
N ILE A 41 8.04 -0.34 6.36
CA ILE A 41 7.90 -0.97 7.67
C ILE A 41 7.83 -2.50 7.54
N LEU A 42 7.10 -3.01 6.54
CA LEU A 42 6.83 -4.44 6.38
C LEU A 42 8.10 -5.29 6.37
N LYS A 43 9.20 -4.79 5.78
CA LYS A 43 10.50 -5.46 5.74
C LYS A 43 11.12 -5.69 7.13
N HIS A 44 10.79 -4.86 8.12
CA HIS A 44 11.41 -4.87 9.45
C HIS A 44 10.52 -5.51 10.52
N ILE A 45 9.27 -5.85 10.16
CA ILE A 45 8.35 -6.49 11.09
C ILE A 45 8.80 -7.94 11.33
N LYS A 46 9.12 -8.25 12.59
CA LYS A 46 9.32 -9.64 13.05
C LYS A 46 7.99 -10.39 13.12
N ARG A 47 8.03 -11.72 12.98
CA ARG A 47 6.84 -12.57 13.09
C ARG A 47 6.09 -12.27 14.37
N ASN A 48 4.83 -11.90 14.21
CA ASN A 48 3.94 -11.58 15.31
C ASN A 48 2.50 -11.85 14.89
N TRP A 49 1.60 -11.90 15.87
CA TRP A 49 0.20 -12.25 15.62
C TRP A 49 -0.67 -11.05 15.20
N PHE A 50 -0.17 -9.81 15.29
CA PHE A 50 -0.96 -8.59 15.15
C PHE A 50 -0.76 -7.85 13.81
N LEU A 51 0.47 -7.79 13.30
CA LEU A 51 0.92 -6.96 12.19
C LEU A 51 1.69 -7.79 11.16
N GLY A 52 1.34 -7.62 9.89
CA GLY A 52 2.01 -8.26 8.76
C GLY A 52 1.08 -9.10 7.87
N ILE A 53 1.66 -9.82 6.92
CA ILE A 53 0.96 -10.74 6.02
C ILE A 53 0.82 -12.08 6.75
N ARG A 54 -0.36 -12.31 7.34
CA ARG A 54 -0.65 -13.44 8.23
C ARG A 54 -1.44 -14.54 7.52
N THR A 55 -0.75 -15.31 6.69
CA THR A 55 -1.28 -16.58 6.17
C THR A 55 -0.96 -17.73 7.14
N PRO A 56 -1.73 -18.84 7.14
CA PRO A 56 -1.47 -19.97 8.05
C PRO A 56 -0.03 -20.48 8.01
N TRP A 57 0.62 -20.43 6.84
CA TRP A 57 1.99 -20.88 6.63
C TRP A 57 3.06 -19.83 6.99
N THR A 58 2.80 -18.53 6.86
CA THR A 58 3.77 -17.49 7.28
C THR A 58 3.90 -17.42 8.80
N LEU A 59 2.86 -17.82 9.53
CA LEU A 59 2.91 -17.92 10.99
C LEU A 59 3.71 -19.13 11.50
N THR A 60 3.96 -20.13 10.65
CA THR A 60 4.65 -21.37 11.06
C THR A 60 6.18 -21.26 10.96
N SER A 61 6.71 -20.44 10.05
CA SER A 61 8.16 -20.34 9.79
C SER A 61 8.62 -18.90 9.65
N ASP A 62 9.67 -18.54 10.39
CA ASP A 62 10.32 -17.22 10.31
C ASP A 62 10.96 -16.97 8.93
N GLU A 63 11.42 -18.02 8.24
CA GLU A 63 11.99 -17.89 6.90
C GLU A 63 10.91 -17.50 5.87
N VAL A 64 9.74 -18.17 5.93
CA VAL A 64 8.59 -17.87 5.07
C VAL A 64 8.06 -16.46 5.36
N TRP A 65 8.06 -16.07 6.65
CA TRP A 65 7.71 -14.73 7.09
C TRP A 65 8.63 -13.67 6.45
N GLU A 66 9.94 -13.77 6.65
CA GLU A 66 10.90 -12.77 6.15
C GLU A 66 10.87 -12.65 4.62
N LYS A 67 10.85 -13.78 3.90
CA LYS A 67 10.79 -13.79 2.44
C LYS A 67 9.52 -13.10 1.93
N THR A 68 8.36 -13.42 2.52
CA THR A 68 7.07 -12.83 2.15
C THR A 68 7.02 -11.34 2.44
N HIS A 69 7.50 -10.91 3.61
CA HIS A 69 7.50 -9.50 4.03
C HIS A 69 8.50 -8.65 3.26
N LYS A 70 9.66 -9.21 2.88
CA LYS A 70 10.64 -8.56 2.01
C LYS A 70 10.09 -8.36 0.59
N MET A 71 9.37 -9.35 0.05
CA MET A 71 8.69 -9.20 -1.23
C MET A 71 7.53 -8.20 -1.14
N GLY A 72 6.73 -8.30 -0.07
CA GLY A 72 5.62 -7.38 0.18
C GLY A 72 6.09 -5.94 0.28
N SER A 73 7.23 -5.71 0.94
CA SER A 73 7.85 -4.38 1.02
C SER A 73 8.08 -3.76 -0.36
N ARG A 74 8.66 -4.53 -1.29
CA ARG A 74 8.91 -4.05 -2.66
C ARG A 74 7.63 -3.77 -3.42
N LEU A 75 6.64 -4.65 -3.33
CA LEU A 75 5.37 -4.53 -4.04
C LEU A 75 4.52 -3.37 -3.53
N PHE A 76 4.47 -3.16 -2.21
CA PHE A 76 3.76 -2.04 -1.61
C PHE A 76 4.43 -0.70 -1.92
N VAL A 77 5.77 -0.64 -1.89
CA VAL A 77 6.50 0.58 -2.32
C VAL A 77 6.26 0.85 -3.80
N ALA A 78 6.35 -0.16 -4.68
CA ALA A 78 6.07 0.01 -6.11
C ALA A 78 4.63 0.48 -6.37
N SER A 79 3.65 -0.12 -5.69
CA SER A 79 2.24 0.28 -5.79
C SER A 79 2.01 1.71 -5.31
N GLY A 80 2.68 2.13 -4.22
CA GLY A 80 2.58 3.50 -3.73
C GLY A 80 3.22 4.52 -4.67
N ILE A 81 4.34 4.19 -5.31
CA ILE A 81 4.95 5.03 -6.35
C ILE A 81 3.99 5.17 -7.54
N LEU A 82 3.43 4.05 -8.03
CA LEU A 82 2.44 4.06 -9.11
C LEU A 82 1.21 4.89 -8.75
N ALA A 83 0.74 4.82 -7.51
CA ALA A 83 -0.37 5.64 -7.02
C ALA A 83 -0.06 7.15 -7.10
N ILE A 84 1.16 7.58 -6.74
CA ILE A 84 1.57 8.99 -6.89
C ILE A 84 1.60 9.40 -8.36
N PHE A 85 2.17 8.56 -9.24
CA PHE A 85 2.20 8.85 -10.69
C PHE A 85 0.81 8.89 -11.32
N SER A 86 -0.14 8.11 -10.79
CA SER A 86 -1.51 8.08 -11.30
C SER A 86 -2.26 9.41 -11.13
N ALA A 87 -1.81 10.28 -10.23
CA ALA A 87 -2.37 11.63 -10.05
C ALA A 87 -2.20 12.52 -11.29
N TYR A 88 -1.22 12.23 -12.15
CA TYR A 88 -0.99 12.97 -13.40
C TYR A 88 -1.87 12.53 -14.56
N PHE A 89 -2.54 11.38 -14.46
CA PHE A 89 -3.38 10.84 -15.53
C PHE A 89 -4.85 11.01 -15.17
N GLU A 90 -5.53 11.97 -15.80
CA GLU A 90 -6.96 12.20 -15.59
C GLU A 90 -7.80 11.04 -16.17
N GLY A 91 -8.81 10.58 -15.42
CA GLY A 91 -9.78 9.56 -15.86
C GLY A 91 -9.46 8.11 -15.48
N TYR A 92 -8.19 7.72 -15.39
CA TYR A 92 -7.77 6.34 -15.05
C TYR A 92 -7.12 6.20 -13.66
N SER A 93 -7.02 7.29 -12.91
CA SER A 93 -6.24 7.35 -11.66
C SER A 93 -6.65 6.27 -10.65
N MET A 94 -7.95 5.99 -10.52
CA MET A 94 -8.46 4.96 -9.61
C MET A 94 -8.05 3.53 -10.04
N PHE A 95 -8.07 3.24 -11.33
CA PHE A 95 -7.64 1.93 -11.86
C PHE A 95 -6.15 1.69 -11.63
N PHE A 96 -5.33 2.72 -11.84
CA PHE A 96 -3.88 2.66 -11.62
C PHE A 96 -3.48 2.47 -10.16
N VAL A 97 -4.38 2.75 -9.21
CA VAL A 97 -4.14 2.53 -7.77
C VAL A 97 -4.68 1.15 -7.36
N LEU A 98 -5.93 0.86 -7.71
CA LEU A 98 -6.58 -0.40 -7.32
C LEU A 98 -5.88 -1.62 -7.90
N PHE A 99 -5.52 -1.58 -9.19
CA PHE A 99 -4.99 -2.75 -9.87
C PHE A 99 -3.63 -3.22 -9.30
N PRO A 100 -2.61 -2.36 -9.11
CA PRO A 100 -1.34 -2.77 -8.52
C PRO A 100 -1.49 -3.27 -7.07
N ILE A 101 -2.40 -2.68 -6.29
CA ILE A 101 -2.63 -3.11 -4.90
C ILE A 101 -3.27 -4.50 -4.87
N LEU A 102 -4.35 -4.70 -5.65
CA LEU A 102 -5.02 -6.00 -5.72
C LEU A 102 -4.06 -7.09 -6.21
N PHE A 103 -3.31 -6.77 -7.26
CA PHE A 103 -2.30 -7.66 -7.82
C PHE A 103 -1.22 -7.98 -6.79
N SER A 104 -0.73 -7.00 -6.04
CA SER A 104 0.27 -7.19 -4.98
C SER A 104 -0.24 -8.12 -3.89
N VAL A 105 -1.49 -7.95 -3.45
CA VAL A 105 -2.11 -8.80 -2.42
C VAL A 105 -2.26 -10.24 -2.92
N LEU A 106 -2.82 -10.44 -4.11
CA LEU A 106 -2.98 -11.76 -4.72
C LEU A 106 -1.62 -12.44 -4.94
N TYR A 107 -0.65 -11.70 -5.46
CA TYR A 107 0.70 -12.21 -5.68
C TYR A 107 1.37 -12.60 -4.37
N LEU A 108 1.26 -11.81 -3.30
CA LEU A 108 1.84 -12.13 -2.00
C LEU A 108 1.19 -13.36 -1.36
N PHE A 109 -0.12 -13.52 -1.54
CA PHE A 109 -0.82 -14.72 -1.09
C PHE A 109 -0.27 -15.97 -1.80
N LEU A 110 -0.17 -15.95 -3.13
CA LEU A 110 0.38 -17.05 -3.92
C LEU A 110 1.86 -17.30 -3.61
N TYR A 111 2.67 -16.24 -3.58
CA TYR A 111 4.10 -16.31 -3.31
C TYR A 111 4.39 -16.93 -1.94
N SER A 112 3.63 -16.51 -0.92
CA SER A 112 3.80 -17.06 0.43
C SER A 112 3.51 -18.56 0.48
N TYR A 113 2.51 -19.05 -0.27
CA TYR A 113 2.21 -20.49 -0.35
C TYR A 113 3.33 -21.26 -1.09
N LEU A 114 3.84 -20.70 -2.20
CA LEU A 114 4.95 -21.30 -2.94
C LEU A 114 6.23 -21.39 -2.10
N VAL A 115 6.51 -20.37 -1.29
CA VAL A 115 7.67 -20.36 -0.38
C VAL A 115 7.50 -21.36 0.76
N TYR A 116 6.28 -21.62 1.22
CA TYR A 116 6.01 -22.63 2.25
C TYR A 116 6.15 -24.07 1.74
N LYS A 117 5.73 -24.33 0.48
CA LYS A 117 5.79 -25.68 -0.11
C LYS A 117 7.22 -26.08 -0.53
N LYS A 118 8.11 -25.10 -0.64
CA LYS A 118 9.50 -25.29 -1.06
C LYS A 118 10.39 -25.54 0.14
#